data_AF-A0A3C1CKY1-F1
#
_entry.id   AF-A0A3C1CKY1-F1
#
_cell.length_a   1.000
_cell.length_b   1.000
_cell.length_c   1.000
_cell.angle_alpha   90.00
_cell.angle_beta   90.00
_cell.angle_gamma   90.00
#
_symmetry.space_group_name_H-M   'P 1'
#
loop_
_entity.id
_entity.type
_entity.pdbx_description
1 polymer ?
#
loop_
_entity_poly.entity_id
_entity_poly.type
_entity_poly.pdbx_seq_one_letter_code
_entity_poly.pdbx_strand_id
1 'polypeptide(L)'
;MDALSAARQTAETTGSVPAGFMMDAETYRCGGEMGFQGIDFYFAGRGGVLGEVSGAVVAAALVYFEPSAVVAAWERGRKVASAAGAAEAFASCAAHWALAHLPDGVDYGRLAELEGKVVSAASAAG
;
A
#
# COMPACT_ATOMS: atom_id res chain seq x y z
N MET A 1 -28.71 -4.93 -0.09
CA MET A 1 -27.57 -5.87 -0.05
C MET A 1 -27.08 -5.88 1.38
N ASP A 2 -26.93 -7.05 2.01
CA ASP A 2 -26.35 -7.15 3.34
C ASP A 2 -24.81 -7.01 3.29
N ALA A 3 -24.18 -6.81 4.46
CA ALA A 3 -22.74 -6.59 4.57
C ALA A 3 -21.90 -7.76 4.04
N LEU A 4 -22.35 -9.00 4.26
CA LEU A 4 -21.62 -10.19 3.81
C LEU A 4 -21.65 -10.33 2.29
N SER A 5 -22.80 -10.04 1.67
CA SER A 5 -22.96 -10.02 0.22
C SER A 5 -22.12 -8.92 -0.42
N ALA A 6 -22.09 -7.73 0.17
CA ALA A 6 -21.23 -6.64 -0.28
C ALA A 6 -19.75 -7.04 -0.22
N ALA A 7 -19.29 -7.55 0.93
CA ALA A 7 -17.91 -7.99 1.12
C ALA A 7 -17.47 -9.05 0.11
N ARG A 8 -18.34 -10.04 -0.17
CA ARG A 8 -18.06 -11.09 -1.17
C ARG A 8 -17.96 -10.55 -2.58
N GLN A 9 -18.80 -9.60 -2.96
CA GLN A 9 -18.79 -9.01 -4.30
C GLN A 9 -17.57 -8.12 -4.54
N THR A 10 -17.05 -7.47 -3.50
CA THR A 10 -15.87 -6.59 -3.62
C THR A 10 -14.55 -7.29 -3.39
N ALA A 11 -14.53 -8.48 -2.76
CA ALA A 11 -13.31 -9.15 -2.29
C ALA A 11 -12.23 -9.29 -3.38
N GLU A 12 -12.61 -9.69 -4.59
CA GLU A 12 -11.68 -9.86 -5.70
C GLU A 12 -11.05 -8.51 -6.09
N THR A 13 -11.86 -7.48 -6.34
CA THR A 13 -11.39 -6.15 -6.72
C THR A 13 -10.55 -5.49 -5.65
N THR A 14 -10.93 -5.63 -4.37
CA THR A 14 -10.15 -5.13 -3.22
C THR A 14 -8.74 -5.74 -3.18
N GLY A 15 -8.58 -6.98 -3.63
CA GLY A 15 -7.26 -7.62 -3.71
C GLY A 15 -6.50 -7.30 -4.99
N SER A 16 -7.18 -7.40 -6.15
CA SER A 16 -6.52 -7.35 -7.45
C SER A 16 -6.08 -5.95 -7.88
N VAL A 17 -6.87 -4.91 -7.57
CA VAL A 17 -6.53 -3.53 -7.97
C VAL A 17 -5.27 -3.03 -7.26
N PRO A 18 -5.13 -3.13 -5.92
CA PRO A 18 -3.89 -2.72 -5.26
C PRO A 18 -2.71 -3.62 -5.66
N ALA A 19 -2.93 -4.93 -5.83
CA ALA A 19 -1.88 -5.84 -6.27
C ALA A 19 -1.33 -5.45 -7.66
N GLY A 20 -2.18 -4.91 -8.54
CA GLY A 20 -1.82 -4.42 -9.87
C GLY A 20 -0.64 -3.45 -9.83
N PHE A 21 -0.75 -2.34 -9.09
CA PHE A 21 0.36 -1.38 -9.00
C PHE A 21 1.52 -1.90 -8.14
N MET A 22 1.25 -2.63 -7.06
CA MET A 22 2.29 -3.10 -6.15
C MET A 22 3.27 -4.08 -6.82
N MET A 23 2.81 -4.81 -7.82
CA MET A 23 3.62 -5.77 -8.60
C MET A 23 4.05 -5.22 -9.95
N ASP A 24 3.68 -3.98 -10.29
CA ASP A 24 4.01 -3.37 -11.56
C ASP A 24 5.51 -3.07 -11.65
N ALA A 25 6.11 -3.35 -12.81
CA ALA A 25 7.53 -3.11 -13.05
C ALA A 25 7.89 -1.61 -12.89
N GLU A 26 6.95 -0.72 -13.20
CA GLU A 26 7.11 0.72 -13.06
C GLU A 26 7.24 1.16 -11.60
N THR A 27 6.51 0.51 -10.68
CA THR A 27 6.64 0.75 -9.23
C THR A 27 8.03 0.35 -8.74
N TYR A 28 8.57 -0.78 -9.22
CA TYR A 28 9.94 -1.19 -8.90
C TYR A 28 10.98 -0.25 -9.52
N ARG A 29 10.74 0.22 -10.76
CA ARG A 29 11.60 1.21 -11.43
C ARG A 29 11.69 2.50 -10.62
N CYS A 30 10.54 3.05 -10.21
CA CYS A 30 10.45 4.26 -9.39
C CYS A 30 11.24 4.11 -8.07
N GLY A 31 11.02 3.01 -7.35
CA GLY A 31 11.78 2.71 -6.13
C GLY A 31 13.29 2.63 -6.38
N GLY A 32 13.70 1.97 -7.47
CA GLY A 32 15.10 1.87 -7.86
C GLY A 32 15.76 3.22 -8.15
N GLU A 33 15.05 4.15 -8.82
CA GLU A 33 15.54 5.51 -9.11
C GLU A 33 15.75 6.35 -7.84
N MET A 34 14.96 6.10 -6.81
CA MET A 34 15.14 6.72 -5.50
C MET A 34 16.29 6.10 -4.70
N GLY A 35 16.80 4.93 -5.11
CA GLY A 35 17.88 4.21 -4.44
C GLY A 35 17.43 3.00 -3.60
N PHE A 36 16.14 2.65 -3.61
CA PHE A 36 15.67 1.42 -2.96
C PHE A 36 16.14 0.17 -3.71
N GLN A 37 16.26 -0.93 -2.97
CA GLN A 37 16.66 -2.23 -3.52
C GLN A 37 15.48 -3.20 -3.50
N GLY A 38 14.96 -3.53 -4.69
CA GLY A 38 13.91 -4.52 -4.85
C GLY A 38 12.69 -4.27 -3.95
N ILE A 39 12.38 -5.24 -3.08
CA ILE A 39 11.20 -5.20 -2.20
C ILE A 39 11.29 -4.19 -1.05
N ASP A 40 12.46 -3.57 -0.83
CA ASP A 40 12.61 -2.55 0.23
C ASP A 40 11.65 -1.37 0.01
N PHE A 41 11.40 -0.98 -1.25
CA PHE A 41 10.45 0.09 -1.56
C PHE A 41 9.01 -0.30 -1.19
N TYR A 42 8.63 -1.55 -1.40
CA TYR A 42 7.32 -2.07 -0.99
C TYR A 42 7.13 -1.96 0.52
N PHE A 43 8.11 -2.42 1.30
CA PHE A 43 8.01 -2.38 2.76
C PHE A 43 8.12 -0.95 3.31
N ALA A 44 8.99 -0.11 2.76
CA ALA A 44 9.12 1.29 3.15
C ALA A 44 7.86 2.09 2.82
N GLY A 45 7.29 1.91 1.63
CA GLY A 45 6.07 2.59 1.21
C GLY A 45 4.85 2.17 2.01
N ARG A 46 4.63 0.85 2.17
CA ARG A 46 3.51 0.30 2.95
C ARG A 46 3.63 0.56 4.45
N GLY A 47 4.84 0.48 4.99
CA GLY A 47 5.11 0.73 6.41
C GLY A 47 5.15 2.21 6.76
N GLY A 48 5.47 3.08 5.78
CA GLY A 48 5.71 4.50 6.00
C GLY A 48 4.52 5.28 6.55
N VAL A 49 3.29 4.83 6.27
CA VAL A 49 2.05 5.42 6.81
C VAL A 49 1.93 5.29 8.33
N LEU A 50 2.69 4.38 8.95
CA LEU A 50 2.76 4.22 10.40
C LEU A 50 3.68 5.26 11.06
N GLY A 51 4.41 6.05 10.26
CA GLY A 51 5.39 7.03 10.72
C GLY A 51 6.75 6.41 11.04
N GLU A 52 7.57 7.16 11.79
CA GLU A 52 8.92 6.76 12.18
C GLU A 52 8.90 5.73 13.33
N VAL A 53 8.48 4.51 13.01
CA VAL A 53 8.37 3.38 13.96
C VAL A 53 9.51 2.38 13.79
N SER A 54 9.62 1.43 14.74
CA SER A 54 10.58 0.32 14.61
C SER A 54 10.13 -0.69 13.56
N GLY A 55 11.07 -1.40 12.94
CA GLY A 55 10.74 -2.47 11.99
C GLY A 55 9.83 -3.57 12.57
N ALA A 56 9.86 -3.78 13.89
CA ALA A 56 8.97 -4.73 14.56
C ALA A 56 7.50 -4.30 14.50
N VAL A 57 7.22 -2.99 14.58
CA VAL A 57 5.86 -2.44 14.41
C VAL A 57 5.39 -2.64 12.97
N VAL A 58 6.27 -2.39 11.99
CA VAL A 58 5.96 -2.63 10.57
C VAL A 58 5.71 -4.11 10.30
N ALA A 59 6.53 -5.00 10.85
CA ALA A 59 6.33 -6.44 10.74
C ALA A 59 5.01 -6.91 11.37
N ALA A 60 4.62 -6.35 12.51
CA ALA A 60 3.34 -6.64 13.15
C ALA A 60 2.13 -6.17 12.31
N ALA A 61 2.28 -5.09 11.53
CA ALA A 61 1.24 -4.63 10.61
C ALA A 61 1.18 -5.43 9.30
N LEU A 62 2.30 -6.04 8.88
CA LEU A 62 2.43 -6.79 7.62
C LEU A 62 2.49 -8.30 7.86
N VAL A 63 1.45 -8.84 8.50
CA VAL A 63 1.38 -10.21 9.06
C VAL A 63 1.54 -11.37 8.07
N TYR A 64 1.57 -11.11 6.77
CA TYR A 64 1.71 -12.13 5.72
C TYR A 64 3.17 -12.51 5.44
N PHE A 65 4.14 -11.73 5.93
CA PHE A 65 5.56 -11.89 5.61
C PHE A 65 6.35 -12.42 6.82
N GLU A 66 7.51 -13.04 6.54
CA GLU A 66 8.45 -13.42 7.59
C GLU A 66 8.95 -12.16 8.32
N PRO A 67 8.76 -12.04 9.65
CA PRO A 67 9.01 -10.79 10.37
C PRO A 67 10.44 -10.25 10.25
N SER A 68 11.46 -11.12 10.28
CA SER A 68 12.86 -10.68 10.22
C SER A 68 13.21 -10.06 8.87
N ALA A 69 12.61 -10.57 7.78
CA ALA A 69 12.75 -10.03 6.44
C ALA A 69 12.11 -8.64 6.32
N VAL A 70 10.92 -8.45 6.91
CA VAL A 70 10.25 -7.12 6.94
C VAL A 70 11.10 -6.12 7.71
N VAL A 71 11.58 -6.49 8.90
CA VAL A 71 12.45 -5.63 9.72
C VAL A 71 13.70 -5.23 8.93
N ALA A 72 14.39 -6.20 8.32
CA ALA A 72 15.60 -5.93 7.57
C ALA A 72 15.37 -5.01 6.36
N ALA A 73 14.26 -5.20 5.63
CA ALA A 73 13.89 -4.37 4.50
C ALA A 73 13.49 -2.94 4.91
N TRP A 74 12.73 -2.81 5.99
CA TRP A 74 12.38 -1.51 6.58
C TRP A 74 13.62 -0.70 6.97
N GLU A 75 14.56 -1.31 7.70
CA GLU A 75 15.79 -0.63 8.15
C GLU A 75 16.72 -0.25 6.97
N ARG A 76 16.66 -0.97 5.84
CA ARG A 76 17.33 -0.55 4.60
C ARG A 76 16.58 0.62 3.95
N GLY A 77 15.26 0.53 3.82
CA GLY A 77 14.44 1.56 3.19
C GLY A 77 14.52 2.91 3.91
N ARG A 78 14.59 2.93 5.24
CA ARG A 78 14.75 4.16 6.03
C ARG A 78 16.06 4.91 5.78
N LYS A 79 17.07 4.26 5.19
CA LYS A 79 18.31 4.91 4.78
C LYS A 79 18.16 5.66 3.46
N VAL A 80 17.10 5.39 2.71
CA VAL A 80 16.81 5.97 1.39
C VAL A 80 15.87 7.17 1.52
N ALA A 81 14.78 7.03 2.27
CA ALA A 81 13.81 8.10 2.49
C ALA A 81 13.23 8.05 3.92
N SER A 82 12.63 9.16 4.35
CA SER A 82 11.78 9.18 5.54
C SER A 82 10.55 8.28 5.34
N ALA A 83 9.93 7.84 6.42
CA ALA A 83 8.70 7.05 6.40
C ALA A 83 7.60 7.74 5.57
N ALA A 84 7.38 9.04 5.79
CA ALA A 84 6.43 9.83 5.03
C ALA A 84 6.80 9.92 3.53
N GLY A 85 8.07 10.19 3.22
CA GLY A 85 8.52 10.29 1.82
C GLY A 85 8.41 8.98 1.05
N ALA A 86 8.71 7.85 1.69
CA ALA A 86 8.52 6.53 1.09
C ALA A 86 7.03 6.22 0.86
N ALA A 87 6.16 6.55 1.83
CA ALA A 87 4.71 6.37 1.70
C ALA A 87 4.11 7.22 0.58
N GLU A 88 4.49 8.50 0.50
CA GLU A 88 4.04 9.42 -0.56
C GLU A 88 4.50 8.97 -1.94
N ALA A 89 5.76 8.54 -2.08
CA ALA A 89 6.28 8.02 -3.34
C ALA A 89 5.55 6.75 -3.78
N PHE A 90 5.29 5.83 -2.85
CA PHE A 90 4.57 4.59 -3.14
C PHE A 90 3.10 4.85 -3.51
N ALA A 91 2.43 5.77 -2.81
CA ALA A 91 1.08 6.21 -3.14
C ALA A 91 1.02 6.92 -4.50
N SER A 92 2.06 7.68 -4.86
CA SER A 92 2.17 8.30 -6.18
C SER A 92 2.30 7.26 -7.30
N CYS A 93 3.03 6.16 -7.07
CA CYS A 93 3.07 5.03 -8.02
C CYS A 93 1.67 4.43 -8.22
N ALA A 94 0.90 4.26 -7.13
CA ALA A 94 -0.48 3.78 -7.22
C ALA A 94 -1.37 4.73 -8.04
N ALA A 95 -1.25 6.04 -7.83
CA ALA A 95 -2.01 7.04 -8.59
C ALA A 95 -1.65 7.03 -10.09
N HIS A 96 -0.36 6.98 -10.43
CA HIS A 96 0.08 6.89 -11.83
C HIS A 96 -0.39 5.60 -12.50
N TRP A 97 -0.27 4.47 -11.81
CA TRP A 97 -0.77 3.19 -12.31
C TRP A 97 -2.28 3.25 -12.54
N ALA A 98 -3.03 3.83 -11.60
CA ALA A 98 -4.49 3.93 -11.69
C ALA A 98 -4.94 4.75 -12.92
N LEU A 99 -4.28 5.87 -13.20
CA LEU A 99 -4.58 6.71 -14.38
C LEU A 99 -4.41 5.97 -15.72
N ALA A 100 -3.53 4.97 -15.77
CA ALA A 100 -3.26 4.20 -16.98
C ALA A 100 -4.14 2.94 -17.12
N HIS A 101 -4.69 2.41 -16.01
CA HIS A 101 -5.29 1.07 -16.00
C HIS A 101 -6.75 1.03 -15.54
N LEU A 102 -7.21 2.04 -14.81
CA LEU A 102 -8.59 2.06 -14.34
C LEU A 102 -9.54 2.66 -15.38
N PRO A 103 -10.75 2.10 -15.54
CA PRO A 103 -11.68 2.51 -16.57
C PRO A 103 -12.27 3.91 -16.33
N ASP A 104 -12.52 4.62 -17.42
CA ASP A 104 -13.32 5.85 -17.38
C ASP A 104 -14.78 5.57 -16.98
N GLY A 105 -15.49 6.60 -16.53
CA GLY A 105 -16.92 6.54 -16.23
C GLY A 105 -17.28 6.01 -14.84
N VAL A 106 -16.28 5.64 -14.03
CA VAL A 106 -16.45 5.36 -12.59
C VAL A 106 -16.30 6.66 -11.80
N ASP A 107 -17.19 6.89 -10.84
CA ASP A 107 -17.06 8.00 -9.88
C ASP A 107 -16.08 7.63 -8.76
N TYR A 108 -14.79 7.80 -9.03
CA TYR A 108 -13.71 7.55 -8.07
C TYR A 108 -13.76 8.47 -6.86
N GLY A 109 -14.33 9.68 -7.00
CA GLY A 109 -14.53 10.60 -5.88
C GLY A 109 -15.53 10.04 -4.88
N ARG A 110 -16.66 9.52 -5.37
CA ARG A 110 -17.64 8.83 -4.53
C ARG A 110 -17.09 7.53 -3.94
N LEU A 111 -16.31 6.76 -4.69
CA LEU A 111 -15.66 5.55 -4.18
C LEU A 111 -14.74 5.88 -3.00
N ALA A 112 -13.85 6.86 -3.16
CA ALA A 112 -12.93 7.29 -2.10
C ALA A 112 -13.68 7.79 -0.84
N GLU A 113 -14.79 8.52 -1.00
CA GLU A 113 -15.63 8.95 0.12
C GLU A 113 -16.20 7.74 0.90
N LEU A 114 -16.69 6.73 0.18
CA LEU A 114 -17.27 5.52 0.78
C LEU A 114 -16.20 4.66 1.46
N GLU A 115 -15.06 4.45 0.81
CA GLU A 115 -13.91 3.75 1.38
C GLU A 115 -13.39 4.46 2.63
N GLY A 116 -13.31 5.79 2.61
CA GLY A 116 -12.93 6.59 3.78
C GLY A 116 -13.86 6.38 4.97
N LYS A 117 -15.17 6.22 4.75
CA LYS A 117 -16.13 5.90 5.83
C LYS A 117 -15.90 4.49 6.39
N VAL A 118 -15.63 3.52 5.53
CA VAL A 118 -15.32 2.14 5.94
C VAL A 118 -14.03 2.11 6.77
N VAL A 119 -12.97 2.75 6.29
CA VAL A 119 -11.68 2.86 7.00
C VAL A 119 -11.84 3.56 8.35
N SER A 120 -12.58 4.66 8.39
CA SER A 120 -12.81 5.41 9.64
C SER A 120 -13.64 4.63 10.67
N ALA A 121 -14.50 3.72 10.22
CA ALA A 121 -15.32 2.88 11.08
C ALA A 121 -14.64 1.55 11.46
N ALA A 122 -13.57 1.17 10.77
CA ALA A 122 -12.83 -0.07 11.04
C ALA A 122 -12.09 -0.01 12.38
N SER A 123 -11.95 -1.17 13.02
CA SER A 123 -11.08 -1.31 14.19
C SER A 123 -9.63 -1.11 13.75
N ALA A 124 -8.82 -0.43 14.56
CA ALA A 124 -7.37 -0.35 14.34
C ALA A 124 -6.68 -1.74 14.40
N ALA A 125 -7.35 -2.75 14.95
CA ALA A 125 -6.88 -4.13 14.99
C ALA A 125 -7.28 -4.98 13.77
N GLY A 126 -8.03 -4.41 12.82
CA GLY A 126 -8.71 -5.16 11.76
C GLY A 126 -10.12 -5.57 12.15
#